data_AF-A0A2V1N924-F1
#
_entry.id   AF-A0A2V1N924-F1
#
_cell.length_a   1.000
_cell.length_b   1.000
_cell.length_c   1.000
_cell.angle_alpha   90.00
_cell.angle_beta   90.00
_cell.angle_gamma   90.00
#
_symmetry.space_group_name_H-M   'P 1'
#
loop_
_entity.id
_entity.type
_entity.pdbx_description
1 polymer ?
#
loop_
_entity_poly.entity_id
_entity_poly.type
_entity_poly.pdbx_seq_one_letter_code
_entity_poly.pdbx_strand_id
1 'polypeptide(L)'
;MLTRHTSSALDRRNRRAAQAHAPKPRQFAPNATWEEYPFAHTLEGGAGATLTLSPGSVNSSHGSLLRWFWTRNNVGNGDRFAVRVQ
;
A
#
# COMPACT_ATOMS: atom_id res chain seq x y z
N MET A 1 -9.54 5.17 -9.62
CA MET A 1 -8.36 4.92 -10.49
C MET A 1 -7.13 5.28 -9.68
N LEU A 2 -6.06 4.51 -9.82
CA LEU A 2 -4.77 4.74 -9.13
C LEU A 2 -3.66 4.87 -10.16
N THR A 3 -2.66 5.69 -9.86
CA THR A 3 -1.48 5.91 -10.71
C THR A 3 -0.25 5.32 -10.05
N ARG A 4 0.35 4.29 -10.64
CA ARG A 4 1.56 3.66 -10.11
C ARG A 4 2.72 4.65 -10.11
N HIS A 5 3.53 4.64 -9.06
CA HIS A 5 4.88 5.18 -9.11
C HIS A 5 5.90 4.14 -8.63
N THR A 6 7.18 4.36 -8.95
CA THR A 6 8.28 3.43 -8.62
C THR A 6 9.33 4.05 -7.70
N SER A 7 9.03 5.20 -7.07
CA SER A 7 10.00 5.91 -6.24
C SER A 7 9.95 5.43 -4.79
N SER A 8 11.05 4.84 -4.33
CA SER A 8 11.20 4.39 -2.94
C SER A 8 11.11 5.53 -1.93
N ALA A 9 11.51 6.74 -2.31
CA ALA A 9 11.37 7.94 -1.50
C ALA A 9 9.90 8.33 -1.33
N LEU A 10 9.12 8.27 -2.42
CA LEU A 10 7.68 8.52 -2.38
C LEU A 10 6.97 7.41 -1.59
N ASP A 11 7.33 6.14 -1.75
CA ASP A 11 6.75 5.03 -0.99
C ASP A 11 6.87 5.25 0.53
N ARG A 12 8.06 5.66 0.97
CA ARG A 12 8.33 5.94 2.39
C ARG A 12 7.58 7.16 2.87
N ARG A 13 7.50 8.21 2.05
CA ARG A 13 6.72 9.42 2.35
C ARG A 13 5.24 9.08 2.50
N ASN A 14 4.67 8.32 1.57
CA ASN A 14 3.26 7.93 1.59
C ASN A 14 2.94 7.10 2.83
N ARG A 15 3.71 6.04 3.11
CA ARG A 15 3.50 5.23 4.33
C ARG A 15 3.54 6.05 5.62
N ARG A 16 4.52 6.96 5.74
CA ARG A 16 4.63 7.86 6.90
C ARG A 16 3.43 8.79 7.01
N ALA A 17 2.99 9.36 5.89
CA ALA A 17 1.85 10.27 5.86
C ALA A 17 0.53 9.56 6.18
N ALA A 18 0.32 8.35 5.65
CA ALA A 18 -0.85 7.53 5.93
C ALA A 18 -0.94 7.17 7.43
N GLN A 19 0.18 6.77 8.03
CA GLN A 19 0.24 6.26 9.40
C GLN A 19 0.55 7.34 10.46
N ALA A 20 0.69 8.62 10.09
CA ALA A 20 1.22 9.67 10.96
C ALA A 20 0.48 9.81 12.30
N HIS A 21 -0.84 9.54 12.30
CA HIS A 21 -1.71 9.66 13.46
C HIS A 21 -2.30 8.32 13.92
N ALA A 22 -1.82 7.21 13.33
CA ALA A 22 -2.29 5.89 13.68
C ALA A 22 -1.52 5.33 14.89
N PRO A 23 -2.17 4.57 15.78
CA PRO A 23 -1.47 3.79 16.79
C PRO A 23 -0.49 2.81 16.12
N LYS A 24 0.56 2.41 16.84
CA LYS A 24 1.50 1.42 16.31
C LYS A 24 0.75 0.09 16.18
N PRO A 25 0.80 -0.59 15.01
CA PRO A 25 -0.02 -1.77 14.80
C PRO A 25 0.33 -2.91 15.78
N ARG A 26 1.59 -2.97 16.22
CA ARG A 26 2.07 -3.90 17.26
C ARG A 26 1.41 -3.76 18.63
N GLN A 27 0.70 -2.66 18.88
CA GLN A 27 -0.11 -2.50 20.10
C GLN A 27 -1.32 -3.44 20.11
N PHE A 28 -1.77 -3.90 18.93
CA PHE A 28 -2.92 -4.79 18.80
C PHE A 28 -2.52 -6.27 18.69
N ALA A 29 -1.41 -6.60 18.00
CA ALA A 29 -0.82 -7.93 17.98
C ALA A 29 0.66 -7.89 17.57
N PRO A 30 1.53 -8.83 18.01
CA PRO A 30 2.97 -8.78 17.76
C PRO A 30 3.39 -8.70 16.29
N ASN A 31 2.62 -9.34 15.40
CA ASN A 31 2.87 -9.38 13.96
C ASN A 31 1.93 -8.48 13.15
N ALA A 32 1.13 -7.63 13.80
CA ALA A 32 0.20 -6.76 13.09
C ALA A 32 0.92 -5.65 12.33
N THR A 33 0.32 -5.29 11.20
CA THR A 33 0.78 -4.24 10.28
C THR A 33 -0.42 -3.43 9.79
N TRP A 34 -0.15 -2.21 9.30
CA TRP A 34 -1.16 -1.43 8.60
C TRP A 34 -1.12 -1.75 7.11
N GLU A 35 -2.29 -2.07 6.58
CA GLU A 35 -2.61 -2.03 5.15
C GLU A 35 -3.12 -0.64 4.80
N GLU A 36 -2.82 -0.18 3.59
CA GLU A 36 -3.11 1.19 3.15
C GLU A 36 -3.85 1.16 1.81
N TYR A 37 -4.98 1.86 1.74
CA TYR A 37 -5.65 2.16 0.48
C TYR A 37 -6.06 3.64 0.40
N PRO A 38 -5.66 4.41 -0.62
CA PRO A 38 -4.82 4.01 -1.75
C PRO A 38 -3.40 3.57 -1.36
N PHE A 39 -2.80 2.68 -2.17
CA PHE A 39 -1.52 2.04 -1.83
C PHE A 39 -0.36 3.05 -1.82
N ALA A 40 0.63 2.81 -0.95
CA ALA A 40 1.85 3.63 -0.90
C ALA A 40 2.58 3.77 -2.24
N HIS A 41 2.51 2.73 -3.08
CA HIS A 41 3.07 2.68 -4.44
C HIS A 41 2.27 3.44 -5.51
N THR A 42 1.31 4.27 -5.08
CA THR A 42 0.47 5.08 -5.97
C THR A 42 0.54 6.57 -5.61
N LEU A 43 0.33 7.44 -6.58
CA LEU A 43 0.39 8.90 -6.36
C LEU A 43 -0.73 9.38 -5.43
N GLU A 44 -1.83 8.65 -5.39
CA GLU A 44 -3.01 8.89 -4.55
C GLU A 44 -2.83 8.34 -3.12
N GLY A 45 -1.78 7.57 -2.86
CA GLY A 45 -1.45 7.06 -1.53
C GLY A 45 -0.91 8.14 -0.59
N GLY A 46 -0.90 7.83 0.70
CA GLY A 46 -0.39 8.73 1.73
C GLY A 46 -1.47 9.29 2.63
N ALA A 47 -1.43 10.60 2.91
CA ALA A 47 -2.36 11.24 3.82
C ALA A 47 -3.82 11.02 3.39
N GLY A 48 -4.67 10.61 4.33
CA GLY A 48 -6.07 10.29 4.05
C GLY A 48 -6.30 8.87 3.50
N ALA A 49 -5.25 8.05 3.33
CA ALA A 49 -5.42 6.63 3.06
C ALA A 49 -6.18 5.94 4.20
N THR A 50 -7.10 5.07 3.85
CA THR A 50 -7.75 4.18 4.80
C THR A 50 -6.73 3.16 5.29
N LEU A 51 -6.64 3.02 6.61
CA LEU A 51 -5.80 2.03 7.26
C LEU A 51 -6.64 0.85 7.73
N THR A 52 -6.18 -0.36 7.42
CA THR A 52 -6.78 -1.60 7.94
C THR A 52 -5.72 -2.42 8.66
N LEU A 53 -6.05 -2.92 9.84
CA LEU A 53 -5.13 -3.76 10.61
C LEU A 53 -5.09 -5.17 10.00
N SER A 54 -3.89 -5.70 9.76
CA SER A 54 -3.70 -7.01 9.14
C SER A 54 -2.48 -7.74 9.71
N PRO A 55 -2.52 -9.09 9.84
CA PRO A 55 -1.32 -9.87 10.11
C PRO A 55 -0.23 -9.62 9.06
N GLY A 56 1.03 -9.57 9.48
CA GLY A 56 2.15 -9.27 8.58
C GLY A 56 2.33 -10.28 7.44
N SER A 57 1.89 -11.53 7.63
CA SER A 57 1.87 -12.56 6.58
C SER A 57 0.87 -12.22 5.47
N VAL A 58 -0.32 -11.73 5.83
CA VAL A 58 -1.36 -11.30 4.89
C VAL A 58 -0.88 -10.08 4.10
N ASN A 59 -0.32 -9.09 4.78
CA ASN A 59 0.22 -7.89 4.12
C ASN A 59 1.38 -8.19 3.17
N SER A 60 2.27 -9.11 3.56
CA SER A 60 3.34 -9.58 2.68
C SER A 60 2.81 -10.31 1.43
N SER A 61 1.73 -11.09 1.58
CA SER A 61 1.05 -11.75 0.46
C SER A 61 0.45 -10.72 -0.51
N HIS A 62 -0.22 -9.69 -0.01
CA HIS A 62 -0.77 -8.62 -0.83
C HIS A 62 0.31 -7.83 -1.59
N GLY A 63 1.42 -7.48 -0.93
CA GLY A 63 2.56 -6.85 -1.59
C GLY A 63 3.15 -7.70 -2.71
N SER A 64 3.21 -9.02 -2.50
CA SER A 64 3.64 -9.97 -3.52
C SER A 64 2.67 -9.99 -4.69
N LEU A 65 1.36 -10.04 -4.42
CA LEU A 65 0.31 -10.04 -5.43
C LEU A 65 0.32 -8.75 -6.28
N LEU A 66 0.47 -7.57 -5.66
CA LEU A 66 0.61 -6.30 -6.38
C LEU A 66 1.85 -6.29 -7.28
N ARG A 67 2.98 -6.80 -6.78
CA ARG A 67 4.20 -6.94 -7.58
C ARG A 67 3.97 -7.83 -8.80
N TRP A 68 3.33 -8.98 -8.62
CA TRP A 68 2.97 -9.89 -9.71
C TRP A 68 2.01 -9.24 -10.72
N PHE A 69 1.03 -8.49 -10.24
CA PHE A 69 0.11 -7.74 -11.10
C PHE A 69 0.87 -6.74 -11.98
N TRP A 70 1.76 -5.92 -11.40
CA TRP A 70 2.52 -4.95 -12.18
C TRP A 70 3.45 -5.60 -13.19
N THR A 71 4.16 -6.66 -12.81
CA THR A 71 5.11 -7.32 -13.71
C THR A 71 4.42 -8.05 -14.85
N ARG A 72 3.33 -8.78 -14.59
CA ARG A 72 2.62 -9.55 -15.64
C ARG A 72 1.82 -8.67 -16.60
N ASN A 73 1.35 -7.51 -16.15
CA ASN A 73 0.55 -6.60 -16.96
C ASN A 73 1.37 -5.42 -17.50
N ASN A 74 2.69 -5.43 -17.32
CA ASN A 74 3.61 -4.36 -17.74
C ASN A 74 3.16 -2.96 -17.26
N VAL A 75 2.58 -2.87 -16.06
CA VAL A 75 2.15 -1.59 -15.47
C VAL A 75 3.39 -0.89 -14.96
N GLY A 76 3.86 0.15 -15.64
CA GLY A 76 5.04 0.95 -15.33
C GLY A 76 4.78 2.16 -14.43
N ASN A 77 5.81 3.00 -14.29
CA ASN A 77 5.70 4.28 -13.57
C ASN A 77 4.81 5.25 -14.37
N GLY A 78 3.79 5.82 -13.73
CA GLY A 78 2.80 6.71 -14.35
C GLY A 78 1.57 6.00 -14.92
N ASP A 79 1.60 4.68 -15.03
CA ASP A 79 0.46 3.92 -15.55
C ASP A 79 -0.68 3.86 -14.55
N ARG A 80 -1.90 3.81 -15.09
CA ARG A 80 -3.12 3.79 -14.29
C ARG A 80 -3.74 2.40 -14.25
N PHE A 81 -4.29 2.06 -13.09
CA PHE A 81 -5.03 0.82 -12.90
C PHE A 81 -6.23 1.03 -11.97
N ALA A 82 -7.19 0.12 -12.05
CA ALA A 82 -8.35 0.09 -11.15
C ALA A 82 -8.22 -1.11 -10.21
N VAL A 83 -8.63 -0.91 -8.96
CA VAL A 83 -8.85 -1.98 -7.99
C VAL A 83 -10.35 -2.23 -7.93
N ARG A 84 -10.76 -3.49 -8.02
CA ARG A 84 -12.14 -3.93 -7.84
C ARG A 84 -12.14 -5.07 -6.84
N VAL A 85 -13.00 -4.97 -5.84
CA VAL A 85 -13.28 -6.06 -4.91
C VAL A 85 -14.49 -6.81 -5.46
N GLN A 86 -14.39 -8.14 -5.51
CA GLN A 86 -15.48 -9.02 -5.90
C GLN A 86 -16.07 -9.68 -4.65
#